data_AF-A0A496VPR7-F1
#
_entry.id   AF-A0A496VPR7-F1
#
_cell.length_a   1.000
_cell.length_b   1.000
_cell.length_c   1.000
_cell.angle_alpha   90.00
_cell.angle_beta   90.00
_cell.angle_gamma   90.00
#
_symmetry.space_group_name_H-M   'P 1'
#
loop_
_entity.id
_entity.type
_entity.pdbx_description
1 polymer ?
#
loop_
_entity_poly.entity_id
_entity_poly.type
_entity_poly.pdbx_seq_one_letter_code
_entity_poly.pdbx_strand_id
1 'polypeptide(L)'
;MQDIYLEPKLKAYNIQSYVLVFGLLLLIMLLPFFWHRLTLLTESILNYLISLIPIKKLSKRLLEANDNVWNSVKISQAMPLNFTLKVITLSLLSQILAIIFMYYALEMVNIHLPFSVAAWLVALVTIIAMLPLTIGGIGVRDISFVFILNELYGVPAEASLLVSTVLLLIGSIIFGAILGGYYAVTFGKKNS
;
A
#
# COMPACT_ATOMS: atom_id res chain seq x y z
N MET A 1 -22.47 14.61 18.72
CA MET A 1 -21.38 13.62 18.71
C MET A 1 -21.85 12.47 17.85
N GLN A 2 -21.41 12.44 16.59
CA GLN A 2 -21.74 11.38 15.65
C GLN A 2 -20.94 10.16 16.04
N ASP A 3 -21.64 9.12 16.48
CA ASP A 3 -21.06 7.79 16.58
C ASP A 3 -20.43 7.46 15.23
N ILE A 4 -19.19 7.01 15.29
CA ILE A 4 -18.48 6.43 14.15
C ILE A 4 -19.37 5.28 13.68
N TYR A 5 -20.15 5.53 12.63
CA TYR A 5 -21.01 4.57 11.92
C TYR A 5 -20.11 3.48 11.31
N LEU A 6 -19.57 2.62 12.17
CA LEU A 6 -19.10 1.30 11.78
C LEU A 6 -20.38 0.51 11.51
N GLU A 7 -20.78 0.53 10.23
CA GLU A 7 -22.02 -0.03 9.71
C GLU A 7 -22.35 -1.39 10.34
N PRO A 8 -23.62 -1.64 10.71
CA PRO A 8 -24.04 -2.93 11.26
C PRO A 8 -23.67 -4.13 10.35
N LYS A 9 -23.51 -3.90 9.04
CA LYS A 9 -22.99 -4.89 8.08
C LYS A 9 -21.52 -5.26 8.33
N LEU A 10 -20.64 -4.31 8.62
CA LEU A 10 -19.22 -4.59 8.91
C LEU A 10 -19.05 -5.40 10.20
N LYS A 11 -19.93 -5.19 11.18
CA LYS A 11 -19.95 -5.93 12.44
C LYS A 11 -20.38 -7.39 12.24
N ALA A 12 -21.30 -7.66 11.31
CA ALA A 12 -21.74 -9.02 10.96
C ALA A 12 -20.61 -9.88 10.34
N TYR A 13 -19.68 -9.27 9.61
CA TYR A 13 -18.55 -9.96 8.98
C TYR A 13 -17.32 -10.12 9.90
N ASN A 14 -17.42 -9.73 11.18
CA ASN A 14 -16.32 -9.79 12.15
C ASN A 14 -15.03 -9.09 11.68
N ILE A 15 -15.17 -8.03 10.88
CA ILE A 15 -14.06 -7.28 10.25
C ILE A 15 -13.07 -6.72 11.29
N GLN A 16 -13.55 -6.40 12.49
CA GLN A 16 -12.72 -5.99 13.61
C GLN A 16 -11.61 -7.01 13.92
N SER A 17 -11.94 -8.31 13.90
CA SER A 17 -10.96 -9.37 14.15
C SER A 17 -9.90 -9.42 13.04
N TYR A 18 -10.29 -9.26 11.78
CA TYR A 18 -9.34 -9.21 10.66
C TYR A 18 -8.43 -7.99 10.74
N VAL A 19 -8.98 -6.81 11.03
CA VAL A 19 -8.19 -5.58 11.20
C VAL A 19 -7.15 -5.74 12.32
N LEU A 20 -7.54 -6.34 13.45
CA LEU A 20 -6.61 -6.62 14.55
C LEU A 20 -5.53 -7.62 14.15
N VAL A 21 -5.89 -8.72 13.48
CA VAL A 21 -4.94 -9.73 13.02
C VAL A 21 -3.95 -9.14 12.01
N PHE A 22 -4.43 -8.42 10.99
CA PHE A 22 -3.56 -7.77 10.00
C PHE A 22 -2.71 -6.67 10.63
N GLY A 23 -3.26 -5.87 11.55
CA GLY A 23 -2.50 -4.86 12.28
C GLY A 23 -1.39 -5.49 13.13
N LEU A 24 -1.66 -6.60 13.80
CA LEU A 24 -0.69 -7.34 14.59
C LEU A 24 0.38 -8.00 13.71
N LEU A 25 -0.01 -8.58 12.56
CA LEU A 25 0.92 -9.10 11.57
C LEU A 25 1.86 -8.01 11.04
N LEU A 26 1.32 -6.84 10.70
CA LEU A 26 2.12 -5.69 10.26
C LEU A 26 3.12 -5.25 11.35
N LEU A 27 2.67 -5.18 12.61
CA LEU A 27 3.57 -4.88 13.73
C LEU A 27 4.69 -5.91 13.86
N ILE A 28 4.37 -7.21 13.78
CA ILE A 28 5.38 -8.28 13.81
C ILE A 28 6.36 -8.15 12.64
N MET A 29 5.89 -7.83 11.44
CA MET A 29 6.73 -7.63 10.25
C MET A 29 7.65 -6.41 10.36
N LEU A 30 7.31 -5.42 11.20
CA LEU A 30 8.14 -4.24 11.45
C LEU A 30 9.19 -4.45 12.54
N LEU A 31 9.00 -5.41 13.45
CA LEU A 31 9.96 -5.68 14.54
C LEU A 31 11.41 -5.92 14.06
N PRO A 32 11.66 -6.65 12.95
CA PRO A 32 13.00 -6.84 12.42
C PRO A 32 13.69 -5.55 11.98
N PHE A 33 13.00 -4.41 11.86
CA PHE A 33 13.65 -3.12 11.56
C PHE A 33 14.27 -2.47 12.79
N PHE A 34 13.81 -2.81 13.99
CA PHE A 34 14.26 -2.17 15.23
C PHE A 34 15.26 -3.02 16.02
N TRP A 35 15.27 -4.34 15.83
CA TRP A 35 16.10 -5.24 16.62
C TRP A 35 16.91 -6.20 15.76
N HIS A 36 18.23 -6.00 15.75
CA HIS A 36 19.17 -6.81 14.95
C HIS A 36 19.07 -8.32 15.22
N ARG A 37 18.86 -8.73 16.48
CA ARG A 37 18.69 -10.15 16.83
C ARG A 37 17.43 -10.77 16.22
N LEU A 38 16.33 -10.00 16.16
CA LEU A 38 15.10 -10.47 15.52
C LEU A 38 15.30 -10.64 14.02
N THR A 39 16.03 -9.73 13.36
CA THR A 39 16.36 -9.83 11.94
C THR A 39 17.06 -11.15 11.60
N LEU A 40 18.11 -11.50 12.36
CA LEU A 40 18.86 -12.74 12.15
C LEU A 40 17.99 -13.98 12.39
N LEU A 41 17.12 -13.94 13.42
CA LEU A 41 16.20 -15.04 13.72
C LEU A 41 15.17 -15.23 12.60
N THR A 42 14.52 -14.14 12.15
CA THR A 42 13.53 -14.21 11.07
C THR A 42 14.14 -14.61 9.74
N GLU A 43 15.35 -14.13 9.44
CA GLU A 43 16.12 -14.54 8.25
C GLU A 43 16.44 -16.03 8.28
N SER A 44 16.91 -16.56 9.42
CA SER A 44 17.22 -17.97 9.59
C SER A 44 15.98 -18.86 9.45
N ILE A 45 14.85 -18.48 10.05
CA ILE A 45 13.58 -19.21 9.93
C ILE A 45 13.12 -19.24 8.47
N LEU A 46 13.15 -18.10 7.76
CA LEU A 46 12.75 -18.05 6.36
C LEU A 46 13.67 -18.87 5.45
N ASN A 47 14.98 -18.79 5.65
CA ASN A 47 15.95 -19.61 4.91
C ASN A 47 15.69 -21.11 5.12
N TYR A 48 15.39 -21.51 6.37
CA TYR A 48 15.01 -22.88 6.68
C TYR A 48 13.71 -23.28 5.95
N LEU A 49 12.65 -22.48 6.03
CA LEU A 49 11.37 -22.75 5.36
C LEU A 49 11.51 -22.84 3.83
N ILE A 50 12.31 -21.97 3.22
CA ILE A 50 12.55 -21.98 1.77
C ILE A 50 13.37 -23.21 1.35
N SER A 51 14.28 -23.68 2.21
CA SER A 51 15.08 -24.88 1.95
C SER A 51 14.25 -26.17 1.95
N LEU A 52 13.08 -26.19 2.61
CA LEU A 52 12.15 -27.31 2.59
C LEU A 52 11.39 -27.44 1.26
N ILE A 53 11.42 -26.43 0.40
CA ILE A 53 10.72 -26.44 -0.89
C ILE A 53 11.46 -27.37 -1.87
N PRO A 54 10.84 -28.45 -2.36
CA PRO A 54 11.52 -29.47 -3.18
C PRO A 54 11.90 -28.97 -4.58
N ILE A 55 11.35 -27.85 -5.03
CA ILE A 55 11.57 -27.27 -6.36
C ILE A 55 12.85 -26.43 -6.36
N LYS A 56 14.00 -27.03 -6.73
CA LYS A 56 15.33 -26.38 -6.71
C LYS A 56 15.38 -24.99 -7.38
N LYS A 57 14.72 -24.82 -8.53
CA LYS A 57 14.70 -23.53 -9.25
C LYS A 57 13.91 -22.45 -8.49
N LEU A 58 12.80 -22.82 -7.86
CA LEU A 58 11.98 -21.91 -7.07
C LEU A 58 12.67 -21.56 -5.75
N SER A 59 13.21 -22.57 -5.06
CA SER A 59 13.96 -22.39 -3.80
C SER A 59 15.15 -21.43 -4.01
N LYS A 60 15.94 -21.58 -5.08
CA LYS A 60 17.04 -20.65 -5.40
C LYS A 60 16.56 -19.21 -5.59
N ARG A 61 15.51 -18.99 -6.39
CA ARG A 61 14.94 -17.64 -6.60
C ARG A 61 14.38 -17.03 -5.32
N LEU A 62 13.74 -17.84 -4.47
CA LEU A 62 13.19 -17.39 -3.20
C LEU A 62 14.30 -17.04 -2.19
N LEU A 63 15.40 -17.80 -2.16
CA LEU A 63 16.57 -17.47 -1.34
C LEU A 63 17.22 -16.16 -1.79
N GLU A 64 17.45 -15.98 -3.10
CA GLU A 64 17.97 -14.72 -3.65
C GLU A 64 17.05 -13.53 -3.30
N ALA A 65 15.73 -13.69 -3.43
CA ALA A 65 14.77 -12.68 -3.03
C ALA A 65 14.78 -12.41 -1.52
N ASN A 66 14.89 -13.46 -0.70
CA ASN A 66 14.97 -13.35 0.76
C ASN A 66 16.22 -12.58 1.19
N ASP A 67 17.38 -12.91 0.62
CA ASP A 67 18.65 -12.22 0.90
C ASP A 67 18.56 -10.73 0.52
N ASN A 68 17.95 -10.41 -0.63
CA ASN A 68 17.73 -9.02 -1.04
C ASN A 68 16.85 -8.24 -0.05
N VAL A 69 15.79 -8.86 0.47
CA VAL A 69 14.92 -8.26 1.48
C VAL A 69 15.69 -8.03 2.78
N TRP A 70 16.40 -9.02 3.30
CA TRP A 70 17.14 -8.89 4.56
C TRP A 70 18.32 -7.95 4.47
N ASN A 71 19.02 -7.91 3.33
CA ASN A 71 20.06 -6.92 3.10
C ASN A 71 19.48 -5.51 3.12
N SER A 72 18.31 -5.28 2.56
CA SER A 72 17.61 -3.99 2.62
C SER A 72 17.28 -3.61 4.08
N VAL A 73 16.79 -4.56 4.88
CA VAL A 73 16.51 -4.33 6.32
C VAL A 73 17.80 -3.97 7.09
N LYS A 74 18.90 -4.71 6.86
CA LYS A 74 20.20 -4.44 7.50
C LYS A 74 20.75 -3.07 7.10
N ILE A 75 20.61 -2.68 5.83
CA ILE A 75 20.98 -1.34 5.36
C ILE A 75 20.14 -0.27 6.05
N SER A 76 18.81 -0.46 6.13
CA SER A 76 17.92 0.48 6.84
C SER A 76 18.26 0.63 8.33
N GLN A 77 18.67 -0.45 9.00
CA GLN A 77 19.12 -0.40 10.41
C GLN A 77 20.41 0.39 10.60
N ALA A 78 21.31 0.35 9.62
CA ALA A 78 22.58 1.05 9.67
C ALA A 78 22.46 2.55 9.36
N MET A 79 21.29 3.03 8.93
CA MET A 79 21.07 4.44 8.58
C MET A 79 21.03 5.32 9.83
N PRO A 80 21.55 6.58 9.76
CA PRO A 80 21.48 7.51 10.87
C PRO A 80 20.03 7.90 11.17
N LEU A 81 19.69 8.00 12.46
CA LEU A 81 18.32 8.30 12.93
C LEU A 81 17.71 9.55 12.27
N ASN A 82 18.50 10.60 12.07
CA ASN A 82 18.05 11.84 11.43
C ASN A 82 17.58 11.62 9.98
N PHE A 83 18.19 10.70 9.25
CA PHE A 83 17.76 10.36 7.90
C PHE A 83 16.46 9.55 7.94
N THR A 84 16.39 8.53 8.81
CA THR A 84 15.20 7.69 8.99
C THR A 84 13.98 8.54 9.39
N LEU A 85 14.14 9.49 10.31
CA LEU A 85 13.07 10.41 10.71
C LEU A 85 12.58 11.27 9.55
N LYS A 86 13.49 11.77 8.69
CA LYS A 86 13.11 12.53 7.49
C LYS A 86 12.32 11.67 6.51
N VAL A 87 12.75 10.43 6.27
CA VAL A 87 12.05 9.49 5.41
C VAL A 87 10.65 9.20 5.95
N ILE A 88 10.52 8.85 7.24
CA ILE A 88 9.22 8.61 7.87
C ILE A 88 8.32 9.84 7.78
N THR A 89 8.84 11.03 8.08
CA THR A 89 8.07 12.28 8.03
C THR A 89 7.58 12.56 6.61
N LEU A 90 8.45 12.38 5.61
CA LEU A 90 8.09 12.58 4.20
C LEU A 90 7.05 11.54 3.74
N SER A 91 7.20 10.28 4.16
CA SER A 91 6.22 9.22 3.89
C SER A 91 4.87 9.52 4.52
N LEU A 92 4.83 9.95 5.79
CA LEU A 92 3.58 10.32 6.46
C LEU A 92 2.90 11.50 5.77
N LEU A 93 3.66 12.53 5.42
CA LEU A 93 3.13 13.68 4.69
C LEU A 93 2.56 13.27 3.33
N SER A 94 3.27 12.42 2.60
CA SER A 94 2.81 11.87 1.32
C SER A 94 1.52 11.06 1.48
N GLN A 95 1.37 10.28 2.56
CA GLN A 95 0.14 9.53 2.81
C GLN A 95 -1.02 10.44 3.18
N ILE A 96 -0.81 11.46 4.03
CA ILE A 96 -1.85 12.44 4.36
C ILE A 96 -2.34 13.14 3.09
N LEU A 97 -1.43 13.54 2.19
CA LEU A 97 -1.79 14.14 0.91
C LEU A 97 -2.60 13.18 0.02
N ALA A 98 -2.23 11.90 -0.02
CA ALA A 98 -2.99 10.88 -0.76
C ALA A 98 -4.42 10.73 -0.21
N ILE A 99 -4.60 10.75 1.11
CA ILE A 99 -5.91 10.67 1.76
C ILE A 99 -6.74 11.92 1.46
N ILE A 100 -6.15 13.12 1.56
CA ILE A 100 -6.81 14.37 1.21
C ILE A 100 -7.25 14.35 -0.26
N PHE A 101 -6.37 13.90 -1.15
CA PHE A 101 -6.67 13.76 -2.57
C PHE A 101 -7.84 12.79 -2.82
N MET A 102 -7.82 11.62 -2.18
CA MET A 102 -8.92 10.65 -2.24
C MET A 102 -10.25 11.24 -1.75
N TYR A 103 -10.22 11.96 -0.62
CA TYR A 103 -11.40 12.62 -0.08
C TYR A 103 -12.00 13.62 -1.07
N TYR A 104 -11.18 14.51 -1.63
CA TYR A 104 -11.65 15.46 -2.64
C TYR A 104 -12.10 14.78 -3.94
N ALA A 105 -11.47 13.68 -4.35
CA ALA A 105 -11.91 12.94 -5.53
C ALA A 105 -13.32 12.35 -5.34
N LEU A 106 -13.68 11.91 -4.13
CA LEU A 106 -15.05 11.47 -3.81
C LEU A 106 -16.04 12.64 -3.85
N GLU A 107 -15.70 13.76 -3.20
CA GLU A 107 -16.53 14.97 -3.16
C GLU A 107 -16.80 15.54 -4.56
N MET A 108 -15.82 15.49 -5.48
CA MET A 108 -15.98 15.95 -6.86
C MET A 108 -17.04 15.16 -7.66
N VAL A 109 -17.36 13.93 -7.25
CA VAL A 109 -18.39 13.09 -7.87
C VAL A 109 -19.66 13.05 -7.01
N ASN A 110 -19.82 13.98 -6.07
CA ASN A 110 -20.93 14.05 -5.12
C ASN A 110 -21.08 12.80 -4.22
N ILE A 111 -19.96 12.15 -3.89
CA ILE A 111 -19.94 11.04 -2.93
C ILE A 111 -19.49 11.59 -1.57
N HIS A 112 -20.45 11.79 -0.67
CA HIS A 112 -20.20 12.32 0.67
C HIS A 112 -19.92 11.19 1.66
N LEU A 113 -18.65 10.87 1.84
CA LEU A 113 -18.18 9.89 2.81
C LEU A 113 -17.28 10.56 3.84
N PRO A 114 -17.27 10.09 5.10
CA PRO A 114 -16.42 10.69 6.12
C PRO A 114 -14.94 10.53 5.77
N PHE A 115 -14.10 11.47 6.22
CA PHE A 115 -12.66 11.46 5.94
C PHE A 115 -11.96 10.15 6.35
N SER A 116 -12.44 9.51 7.43
CA SER A 116 -11.95 8.19 7.85
C SER A 116 -12.13 7.13 6.76
N VAL A 117 -13.18 7.23 5.94
CA VAL A 117 -13.43 6.30 4.84
C VAL A 117 -12.42 6.48 3.72
N ALA A 118 -12.11 7.71 3.34
CA ALA A 118 -11.04 8.00 2.40
C ALA A 118 -9.69 7.42 2.87
N ALA A 119 -9.39 7.51 4.18
CA ALA A 119 -8.14 7.02 4.74
C ALA A 119 -7.91 5.52 4.55
N TRP A 120 -8.88 4.67 4.90
CA TRP A 120 -8.72 3.22 4.73
C TRP A 120 -8.89 2.80 3.27
N LEU A 121 -9.69 3.52 2.47
CA LEU A 121 -9.78 3.29 1.02
C LEU A 121 -8.42 3.46 0.34
N VAL A 122 -7.65 4.51 0.66
CA VAL A 122 -6.29 4.71 0.12
C VAL A 122 -5.39 3.51 0.44
N ALA A 123 -5.40 3.05 1.69
CA ALA A 123 -4.60 1.90 2.11
C ALA A 123 -4.98 0.63 1.34
N LEU A 124 -6.29 0.35 1.24
CA LEU A 124 -6.79 -0.83 0.55
C LEU A 124 -6.50 -0.79 -0.95
N VAL A 125 -6.76 0.34 -1.60
CA VAL A 125 -6.48 0.55 -3.04
C VAL A 125 -5.00 0.38 -3.33
N THR A 126 -4.14 0.86 -2.43
CA THR A 126 -2.68 0.71 -2.56
C THR A 126 -2.26 -0.76 -2.47
N ILE A 127 -2.79 -1.51 -1.49
CA ILE A 127 -2.53 -2.95 -1.37
C ILE A 127 -2.97 -3.68 -2.63
N ILE A 128 -4.17 -3.40 -3.13
CA ILE A 128 -4.71 -4.01 -4.35
C ILE A 128 -3.85 -3.66 -5.56
N ALA A 129 -3.41 -2.42 -5.68
CA ALA A 129 -2.55 -1.96 -6.78
C ALA A 129 -1.13 -2.57 -6.73
N MET A 130 -0.65 -2.98 -5.54
CA MET A 130 0.62 -3.70 -5.40
C MET A 130 0.53 -5.17 -5.83
N LEU A 131 -0.67 -5.73 -5.97
CA LEU A 131 -0.82 -7.09 -6.48
C LEU A 131 -0.44 -7.11 -7.97
N PRO A 132 0.50 -7.98 -8.39
CA PRO A 132 0.97 -8.06 -9.77
C PRO A 132 -0.04 -8.81 -10.67
N LEU A 133 -1.33 -8.51 -10.51
CA LEU A 133 -2.42 -9.12 -11.27
C LEU A 133 -2.68 -8.36 -12.58
N THR A 134 -2.34 -7.07 -12.65
CA THR A 134 -2.56 -6.24 -13.84
C THR A 134 -1.42 -5.28 -14.14
N ILE A 135 -1.32 -4.85 -15.41
CA ILE A 135 -0.33 -3.87 -15.87
C ILE A 135 -0.75 -2.49 -15.34
N GLY A 136 0.07 -1.92 -14.44
CA GLY A 136 -0.19 -0.60 -13.85
C GLY A 136 -1.39 -0.54 -12.90
N GLY A 137 -1.88 -1.68 -12.40
CA GLY A 137 -3.04 -1.73 -11.50
C GLY A 137 -4.39 -1.46 -12.18
N ILE A 138 -4.41 -1.22 -13.50
CA ILE A 138 -5.61 -0.91 -14.29
C ILE A 138 -6.52 -2.16 -14.30
N GLY A 139 -7.80 -1.99 -13.99
CA GLY A 139 -8.78 -3.09 -13.98
C GLY A 139 -9.04 -3.64 -12.58
N VAL A 140 -8.10 -4.37 -11.97
CA VAL A 140 -8.33 -4.99 -10.64
C VAL A 140 -8.56 -3.93 -9.57
N ARG A 141 -7.79 -2.84 -9.59
CA ARG A 141 -8.01 -1.71 -8.69
C ARG A 141 -9.39 -1.10 -8.88
N ASP A 142 -9.80 -0.88 -10.12
CA ASP A 142 -11.02 -0.15 -10.47
C ASP A 142 -12.27 -0.99 -10.15
N ILE A 143 -12.26 -2.27 -10.52
CA ILE A 143 -13.32 -3.22 -10.20
C ILE A 143 -13.44 -3.39 -8.68
N SER A 144 -12.31 -3.55 -7.98
CA SER A 144 -12.34 -3.67 -6.52
C SER A 144 -12.89 -2.42 -5.87
N PHE A 145 -12.47 -1.23 -6.35
CA PHE A 145 -12.95 0.04 -5.82
C PHE A 145 -14.46 0.23 -6.03
N VAL A 146 -14.96 -0.09 -7.23
CA VAL A 146 -16.40 -0.08 -7.55
C VAL A 146 -17.16 -1.07 -6.65
N PHE A 147 -16.67 -2.30 -6.52
CA PHE A 147 -17.28 -3.32 -5.68
C PHE A 147 -17.35 -2.87 -4.21
N ILE A 148 -16.25 -2.34 -3.68
CA ILE A 148 -16.16 -1.88 -2.30
C ILE A 148 -17.12 -0.72 -2.03
N LEU A 149 -17.14 0.29 -2.90
CA LEU A 149 -18.02 1.45 -2.73
C LEU A 149 -19.50 1.09 -2.91
N ASN A 150 -19.81 0.17 -3.83
CA ASN A 150 -21.18 -0.28 -4.06
C ASN A 150 -21.70 -1.14 -2.91
N GLU A 151 -20.96 -2.18 -2.51
CA GLU A 151 -21.42 -3.16 -1.52
C GLU A 151 -21.40 -2.62 -0.08
N LEU A 152 -20.37 -1.85 0.27
CA LEU A 152 -20.25 -1.31 1.62
C LEU A 152 -21.03 -0.01 1.76
N TYR A 153 -20.87 0.93 0.82
CA TYR A 153 -21.38 2.30 0.98
C TYR A 153 -22.61 2.62 0.11
N GLY A 154 -23.12 1.66 -0.66
CA GLY A 154 -24.30 1.85 -1.51
C GLY A 154 -24.09 2.84 -2.65
N VAL A 155 -22.84 3.12 -3.02
CA VAL A 155 -22.52 4.09 -4.08
C VAL A 155 -22.80 3.47 -5.46
N PRO A 156 -23.45 4.20 -6.38
CA PRO A 156 -23.65 3.72 -7.75
C PRO A 156 -22.33 3.35 -8.43
N ALA A 157 -22.35 2.32 -9.26
CA ALA A 157 -21.16 1.83 -9.94
C ALA A 157 -20.55 2.87 -10.87
N GLU A 158 -21.40 3.68 -11.51
CA GLU A 158 -21.02 4.76 -12.42
C GLU A 158 -20.23 5.85 -11.69
N ALA A 159 -20.73 6.27 -10.52
CA ALA A 159 -20.06 7.27 -9.69
C ALA A 159 -18.72 6.74 -9.15
N SER A 160 -18.69 5.47 -8.74
CA SER A 160 -17.47 4.82 -8.26
C SER A 160 -16.39 4.71 -9.35
N LEU A 161 -16.82 4.40 -10.59
CA LEU A 161 -15.93 4.31 -11.75
C LEU A 161 -15.37 5.69 -12.14
N LEU A 162 -16.18 6.75 -12.06
CA LEU A 162 -15.73 8.12 -12.28
C LEU A 162 -14.63 8.51 -11.30
N VAL A 163 -14.79 8.21 -10.00
CA VAL A 163 -13.75 8.46 -8.99
C VAL A 163 -12.48 7.69 -9.31
N SER A 164 -12.58 6.38 -9.61
CA SER A 164 -11.42 5.56 -9.98
C SER A 164 -10.68 6.14 -11.21
N THR A 165 -11.42 6.66 -12.18
CA THR A 165 -10.87 7.29 -13.38
C THR A 165 -10.15 8.59 -13.06
N VAL A 166 -10.72 9.44 -12.18
CA VAL A 166 -10.08 10.68 -11.69
C VAL A 166 -8.76 10.36 -10.98
N LEU A 167 -8.75 9.35 -10.12
CA LEU A 167 -7.54 8.91 -9.42
C LEU A 167 -6.45 8.43 -10.40
N LEU A 168 -6.84 7.68 -11.43
CA LEU A 168 -5.90 7.19 -12.46
C LEU A 168 -5.33 8.33 -13.29
N LEU A 169 -6.19 9.18 -13.84
CA LEU A 169 -5.79 10.25 -14.75
C LEU A 169 -4.92 11.27 -14.03
N ILE A 170 -5.39 11.79 -12.91
CA ILE A 170 -4.67 12.83 -12.18
C ILE A 170 -3.45 12.21 -11.49
N GLY A 171 -3.66 11.21 -10.64
CA GLY A 171 -2.60 10.68 -9.78
C GLY A 171 -1.49 9.95 -10.54
N SER A 172 -1.86 9.04 -11.46
CA SER A 172 -0.88 8.17 -12.11
C SER A 172 -0.36 8.72 -13.44
N ILE A 173 -1.24 9.25 -14.28
CA ILE A 173 -0.84 9.70 -15.63
C ILE A 173 -0.25 11.11 -15.59
N ILE A 174 -0.98 12.09 -15.06
CA ILE A 174 -0.51 13.48 -15.08
C ILE A 174 0.69 13.65 -14.13
N PHE A 175 0.52 13.32 -12.85
CA PHE A 175 1.61 13.51 -11.89
C PHE A 175 2.72 12.45 -12.05
N GLY A 176 2.37 11.18 -12.22
CA GLY A 176 3.36 10.10 -12.34
C GLY A 176 4.09 10.11 -13.69
N ALA A 177 3.36 9.94 -14.79
CA ALA A 177 3.97 9.73 -16.10
C ALA A 177 4.50 11.02 -16.74
N ILE A 178 3.74 12.12 -16.71
CA ILE A 178 4.15 13.36 -17.38
C ILE A 178 5.26 14.07 -16.60
N LEU A 179 5.09 14.33 -15.30
CA LEU A 179 6.14 15.00 -14.52
C LEU A 179 7.36 14.10 -14.32
N GLY A 180 7.16 12.81 -14.07
CA GLY A 180 8.26 11.84 -14.00
C GLY A 180 9.01 11.73 -15.32
N GLY A 181 8.30 11.68 -16.44
CA GLY A 181 8.89 11.67 -17.78
C GLY A 181 9.64 12.97 -18.10
N TYR A 182 9.06 14.13 -17.77
CA TYR A 182 9.73 15.42 -17.93
C TYR A 182 11.03 15.49 -17.13
N TYR A 183 11.01 15.06 -15.86
CA TYR A 183 12.22 14.99 -15.03
C TYR A 183 13.27 14.04 -15.63
N ALA A 184 12.86 12.86 -16.09
CA ALA A 184 13.77 11.89 -16.71
C ALA A 184 14.45 12.45 -17.98
N VAL A 185 13.70 13.17 -18.82
CA VAL A 185 14.25 13.77 -20.06
C VAL A 185 15.18 14.95 -19.76
N THR A 186 14.86 15.77 -18.76
CA THR A 186 15.62 16.99 -18.45
C THR A 186 16.84 16.76 -17.56
N PHE A 187 16.73 15.87 -16.57
CA PHE A 187 17.76 15.64 -15.56
C PHE A 187 18.37 14.23 -15.58
N GLY A 188 17.75 13.26 -16.26
CA GLY A 188 18.18 11.86 -16.25
C GLY A 188 19.50 11.57 -16.98
N LYS A 189 20.05 12.54 -17.73
CA LYS A 189 21.31 12.37 -18.47
C LYS A 189 22.60 12.69 -17.70
N LYS A 190 22.54 13.01 -16.40
CA LYS A 190 23.73 13.54 -15.70
C LYS A 190 24.67 12.51 -15.05
N ASN A 191 24.37 11.21 -15.04
CA ASN A 191 25.23 10.18 -14.42
C ASN A 191 25.25 8.85 -15.22
N SER A 192 25.78 8.85 -16.45
CA SER A 192 26.26 7.63 -17.12
C SER A 192 27.73 7.76 -17.45
#